data_AF-A0A6J3BTC7-F1
#
_entry.id   AF-A0A6J3BTC7-F1
#
_cell.length_a   1.000
_cell.length_b   1.000
_cell.length_c   1.000
_cell.angle_alpha   90.00
_cell.angle_beta   90.00
_cell.angle_gamma   90.00
#
_symmetry.space_group_name_H-M   'P 1'
#
loop_
_entity.id
_entity.type
_entity.pdbx_description
1 polymer ?
#
loop_
_entity_poly.entity_id
_entity_poly.type
_entity_poly.pdbx_seq_one_letter_code
_entity_poly.pdbx_strand_id
1 'polypeptide(L)' 'MVGSWRALALLAALQLAGAVPESLYHNQFAIHVPGGAEHVDDIARRHGFVNHGQ' A
#
# COMPACT_ATOMS: atom_id res chain seq x y z
N MET A 1 -20.55 -38.45 12.94
CA MET A 1 -20.66 -36.99 12.67
C MET A 1 -19.36 -36.20 12.98
N VAL A 2 -18.18 -36.85 13.02
CA VAL A 2 -16.93 -36.21 13.48
C VAL A 2 -16.06 -35.67 12.33
N GLY A 3 -16.30 -36.08 11.07
CA GLY A 3 -15.52 -35.61 9.92
C GLY A 3 -15.95 -34.23 9.38
N SER A 4 -17.23 -33.91 9.52
CA SER A 4 -17.85 -32.73 8.92
C SER A 4 -17.36 -31.41 9.53
N TRP A 5 -17.16 -31.34 10.85
CA TRP A 5 -16.66 -30.13 11.50
C TRP A 5 -15.18 -29.86 11.21
N ARG A 6 -14.36 -30.91 11.04
CA ARG A 6 -12.94 -30.78 10.67
C ARG A 6 -12.79 -30.25 9.24
N ALA A 7 -13.62 -30.74 8.32
CA ALA A 7 -13.66 -30.22 6.96
C ALA A 7 -14.07 -28.74 6.92
N LEU A 8 -15.09 -28.36 7.69
CA LEU A 8 -15.51 -26.96 7.84
C LEU A 8 -14.40 -26.08 8.45
N ALA A 9 -13.70 -26.57 9.48
CA ALA A 9 -12.60 -25.85 10.09
C ALA A 9 -11.42 -25.64 9.12
N LEU A 10 -11.09 -26.65 8.31
CA LEU A 10 -10.04 -26.54 7.28
C LEU A 10 -10.41 -25.56 6.16
N LEU A 11 -11.66 -25.60 5.71
CA LEU A 11 -12.18 -24.62 4.73
C LEU A 11 -12.10 -23.20 5.27
N ALA A 12 -12.51 -22.97 6.52
CA ALA A 12 -12.42 -21.66 7.16
C ALA A 12 -10.96 -21.19 7.30
N ALA A 13 -10.04 -22.08 7.71
CA ALA A 13 -8.63 -21.76 7.83
C ALA A 13 -8.00 -21.38 6.47
N LEU A 14 -8.37 -22.07 5.39
CA LEU A 14 -7.88 -21.78 4.05
C LEU A 14 -8.35 -20.40 3.55
N GLN A 15 -9.61 -20.04 3.79
CA GLN A 15 -10.15 -18.73 3.42
C GLN A 15 -9.45 -17.60 4.19
N LEU A 16 -9.16 -17.80 5.48
CA LEU A 16 -8.46 -16.82 6.31
C LEU A 16 -6.97 -16.68 5.93
N ALA A 17 -6.33 -17.77 5.53
CA ALA A 17 -4.93 -17.73 5.08
C ALA A 17 -4.75 -16.94 3.77
N GLY A 18 -5.75 -16.95 2.88
CA GLY A 18 -5.75 -16.13 1.66
C GLY A 18 -6.15 -14.66 1.89
N ALA A 19 -6.65 -14.32 3.07
CA ALA A 19 -7.09 -12.97 3.43
C ALA A 19 -5.97 -12.12 4.08
N VAL A 20 -4.73 -12.61 4.11
CA VAL A 20 -3.59 -11.83 4.60
C VAL A 20 -3.35 -10.67 3.63
N PRO A 21 -3.39 -9.41 4.08
CA PRO A 21 -3.12 -8.27 3.22
C PRO A 21 -1.72 -8.38 2.63
N GLU A 22 -1.61 -8.31 1.31
CA GLU A 22 -0.31 -8.20 0.66
C GLU A 22 0.27 -6.82 0.96
N SER A 23 1.58 -6.77 1.24
CA SER A 23 2.26 -5.48 1.43
C SER A 23 2.40 -4.80 0.07
N LEU A 24 1.64 -3.73 -0.14
CA LEU A 24 1.75 -2.90 -1.33
C LEU A 24 2.79 -1.80 -1.11
N TYR A 25 3.90 -1.88 -1.83
CA TYR A 25 4.96 -0.87 -1.77
C TYR A 25 4.72 0.20 -2.84
N HIS A 26 4.76 1.47 -2.45
CA HIS A 26 4.69 2.62 -3.35
C HIS A 26 5.90 3.53 -3.16
N ASN A 27 6.43 4.07 -4.26
CA ASN A 27 7.53 5.04 -4.25
C ASN A 27 7.00 6.49 -4.19
N GLN A 28 5.94 6.70 -3.42
CA GLN A 28 5.31 8.00 -3.20
C GLN A 28 5.41 8.36 -1.73
N PHE A 29 5.71 9.63 -1.46
CA PHE A 29 5.82 10.18 -0.11
C PHE A 29 5.26 11.60 -0.09
N ALA A 30 4.74 12.01 1.06
CA ALA A 30 4.28 13.37 1.30
C ALA A 30 5.29 14.09 2.18
N ILE A 31 5.72 15.27 1.75
CA ILE A 31 6.58 16.18 2.51
C ILE A 31 6.02 17.59 2.45
N HIS A 32 6.23 18.36 3.52
CA HIS A 32 6.00 19.79 3.48
C HIS A 32 7.27 20.48 2.98
N VAL A 33 7.14 21.29 1.93
CA VAL A 33 8.22 22.12 1.40
C VAL A 33 7.76 23.57 1.42
N PRO A 34 8.44 24.46 2.16
CA PRO A 34 8.14 25.88 2.13
C PRO A 34 8.56 26.49 0.78
N GLY A 35 7.91 27.58 0.37
CA GLY A 35 8.25 28.30 -0.87
C GLY A 35 7.30 28.11 -2.05
N GLY A 36 6.21 27.36 -1.88
CA GLY A 36 5.13 27.24 -2.87
C GLY A 36 5.43 26.25 -4.01
N ALA A 37 4.45 26.10 -4.92
CA ALA A 37 4.44 25.04 -5.94
C ALA A 37 5.65 25.09 -6.89
N GLU A 38 6.03 26.27 -7.38
CA GLU A 38 7.16 26.42 -8.32
C GLU A 38 8.48 25.93 -7.72
N HIS A 39 8.69 26.13 -6.42
CA HIS A 39 9.90 25.68 -5.72
C HIS A 39 9.95 24.15 -5.65
N VAL A 40 8.82 23.51 -5.38
CA VAL A 40 8.72 22.04 -5.33
C VAL A 40 8.89 21.42 -6.71
N ASP A 41 8.30 22.03 -7.74
CA ASP A 41 8.42 21.56 -9.12
C ASP A 41 9.87 21.61 -9.62
N ASP A 42 10.63 22.65 -9.25
CA ASP A 42 12.06 22.71 -9.56
C ASP A 42 12.87 21.62 -8.84
N ILE A 43 12.58 21.34 -7.57
CA ILE A 43 13.20 20.22 -6.84
C ILE A 43 12.85 18.89 -7.52
N ALA A 44 11.58 18.66 -7.82
CA ALA A 44 11.10 17.43 -8.46
C ALA A 44 11.78 17.22 -9.83
N ARG A 45 11.83 18.26 -10.67
CA ARG A 45 12.51 18.23 -11.98
C ARG A 45 14.00 17.95 -11.85
N ARG A 46 14.70 18.58 -10.90
CA ARG A 46 16.16 18.38 -10.71
C ARG A 46 16.52 16.96 -10.28
N HIS A 47 15.63 16.29 -9.56
CA HIS A 47 15.87 14.96 -9.01
C HIS A 47 15.11 13.83 -9.72
N GLY A 48 14.37 14.14 -10.78
CA GLY A 48 13.63 13.14 -11.57
C GLY A 48 12.37 12.61 -10.87
N PHE A 49 11.81 13.36 -9.93
CA PHE A 49 10.52 13.07 -9.32
C PHE A 49 9.37 13.73 -10.08
N VAL A 50 8.17 13.19 -9.89
CA VAL A 50 6.92 13.83 -10.31
C VAL A 50 6.26 14.41 -9.07
N ASN A 51 6.04 15.73 -9.07
CA ASN A 51 5.28 16.38 -8.01
C ASN A 51 3.79 16.08 -8.20
N HIS A 52 3.17 15.47 -7.19
CA HIS A 52 1.73 15.20 -7.13
C HIS A 52 1.03 16.04 -6.04
N GLY A 53 1.77 16.90 -5.34
CA GLY A 53 1.24 17.79 -4.32
C GLY A 53 0.44 18.96 -4.91
N GLN A 54 -0.21 19.71 -4.02
CA GLN A 54 -0.90 20.96 -4.36
C GLN A 54 0.01 22.16 -4.22
#